data_AF-A0A3D2F6A5-F1
#
_entry.id   AF-A0A3D2F6A5-F1
#
_cell.length_a   1.000
_cell.length_b   1.000
_cell.length_c   1.000
_cell.angle_alpha   90.00
_cell.angle_beta   90.00
_cell.angle_gamma   90.00
#
_symmetry.space_group_name_H-M   'P 1'
#
loop_
_entity.id
_entity.type
_entity.pdbx_description
1 polymer ?
#
loop_
_entity_poly.entity_id
_entity_poly.type
_entity_poly.pdbx_seq_one_letter_code
_entity_poly.pdbx_strand_id
1 'polypeptide(L)'
;MSIQGPPYGVPIPPETHEKFPDDVKAAFTTFHEWLLAAREKSDGQPLSRKDMPENIRQAMELILEAPIPDYPDGVTGKDSCYMVLVMADMVD
;
A
#
# COMPACT_ATOMS: atom_id res chain seq x y z
N MET A 1 2.40 12.83 23.78
CA MET A 1 3.07 11.52 23.84
C MET A 1 3.73 11.32 22.48
N SER A 2 5.06 11.49 22.43
CA SER A 2 5.83 11.35 21.20
C SER A 2 6.16 9.87 21.02
N ILE A 3 5.59 9.22 20.01
CA ILE A 3 5.92 7.84 19.67
C ILE A 3 7.24 7.88 18.88
N GLN A 4 8.34 7.66 19.59
CA GLN A 4 9.65 7.39 18.97
C GLN A 4 9.73 5.91 18.64
N GLY A 5 9.51 5.59 17.37
CA GLY A 5 9.79 4.32 16.72
C GLY A 5 9.78 4.56 15.20
N PRO A 6 10.50 3.78 14.37
CA PRO A 6 10.38 3.90 12.91
C PRO A 6 8.90 3.80 12.53
N PRO A 7 8.43 4.42 11.42
CA PRO A 7 7.01 4.50 11.14
C PRO A 7 6.50 3.10 10.77
N TYR A 8 6.19 2.29 11.77
CA TYR A 8 5.27 1.20 11.62
C TYR A 8 3.95 1.92 11.43
N GLY A 9 3.49 2.02 10.18
CA GLY A 9 2.23 2.68 9.87
C GLY A 9 1.06 2.11 10.69
N VAL A 10 -0.16 2.48 10.34
CA VAL A 10 -1.32 1.87 10.97
C VAL A 10 -1.57 0.48 10.37
N PRO A 11 -1.78 -0.57 11.19
CA PRO A 11 -2.17 -1.86 10.65
C PRO A 11 -3.58 -1.77 10.06
N ILE A 12 -3.83 -2.46 8.95
CA ILE A 12 -5.19 -2.62 8.41
C ILE A 12 -5.60 -4.07 8.71
N PRO A 13 -6.35 -4.32 9.80
CA PRO A 13 -6.81 -5.67 10.10
C PRO A 13 -7.89 -6.10 9.09
N PRO A 14 -8.15 -7.41 8.92
CA PRO A 14 -9.11 -7.92 7.94
C PRO A 14 -10.50 -7.28 8.05
N GLU A 15 -11.01 -7.09 9.26
CA GLU A 15 -12.31 -6.46 9.51
C GLU A 15 -12.39 -4.99 9.08
N THR A 16 -11.27 -4.28 9.10
CA THR A 16 -11.16 -2.92 8.56
C THR A 16 -11.03 -2.96 7.04
N HIS A 17 -10.27 -3.93 6.51
CA HIS A 17 -10.11 -4.12 5.07
C HIS A 17 -11.46 -4.38 4.37
N GLU A 18 -12.34 -5.17 4.98
CA GLU A 18 -13.68 -5.48 4.45
C GLU A 18 -14.60 -4.26 4.31
N LYS A 19 -14.34 -3.19 5.08
CA LYS A 19 -15.13 -1.95 5.06
C LYS A 19 -14.70 -0.97 3.97
N PHE A 20 -13.59 -1.23 3.28
CA PHE A 20 -13.23 -0.41 2.14
C PHE A 20 -14.27 -0.54 1.02
N PRO A 21 -14.47 0.54 0.24
CA PRO A 21 -15.18 0.48 -1.02
C PRO A 21 -14.62 -0.60 -1.97
N ASP A 22 -15.47 -1.15 -2.83
CA ASP A 22 -15.10 -2.28 -3.71
C ASP A 22 -13.96 -1.95 -4.68
N ASP A 23 -13.88 -0.71 -5.16
CA ASP A 23 -12.80 -0.22 -6.01
C ASP A 23 -11.45 -0.18 -5.28
N VAL A 24 -11.43 0.28 -4.03
CA VAL A 24 -10.21 0.27 -3.18
C VAL A 24 -9.78 -1.16 -2.87
N LYS A 25 -10.71 -2.06 -2.55
CA LYS A 25 -10.39 -3.49 -2.37
C LYS A 25 -9.82 -4.11 -3.64
N ALA A 26 -10.40 -3.82 -4.81
CA ALA A 26 -9.89 -4.29 -6.09
C ALA A 26 -8.50 -3.71 -6.41
N ALA A 27 -8.23 -2.47 -6.01
CA ALA A 27 -6.91 -1.86 -6.13
C ALA A 27 -5.88 -2.56 -5.26
N PHE A 28 -6.21 -2.87 -3.99
CA PHE A 28 -5.35 -3.68 -3.11
C PHE A 28 -5.00 -5.02 -3.75
N THR A 29 -5.99 -5.75 -4.28
CA THR A 29 -5.76 -7.02 -4.98
C THR A 29 -4.84 -6.84 -6.20
N THR A 30 -5.19 -5.90 -7.08
CA THR A 30 -4.45 -5.62 -8.33
C THR A 30 -2.98 -5.27 -8.05
N PHE A 31 -2.75 -4.39 -7.08
CA PHE A 31 -1.41 -3.97 -6.69
C PHE A 31 -0.63 -5.12 -6.03
N HIS A 32 -1.27 -5.86 -5.11
CA HIS A 32 -0.63 -6.95 -4.38
C HIS A 32 -0.20 -8.10 -5.31
N GLU A 33 -1.07 -8.50 -6.24
CA GLU A 33 -0.76 -9.54 -7.22
C GLU A 33 0.43 -9.15 -8.11
N TRP A 34 0.45 -7.89 -8.60
CA TRP A 34 1.59 -7.39 -9.34
C TRP A 34 2.86 -7.37 -8.49
N LEU A 35 2.79 -6.91 -7.25
CA LEU A 35 3.95 -6.80 -6.36
C LEU A 35 4.60 -8.16 -6.13
N LEU A 36 3.81 -9.21 -5.89
CA LEU A 36 4.32 -10.57 -5.73
C LEU A 36 5.02 -11.07 -7.00
N ALA A 37 4.38 -10.91 -8.16
CA ALA A 37 4.95 -11.32 -9.44
C ALA A 37 6.21 -10.51 -9.82
N ALA A 38 6.24 -9.22 -9.48
CA ALA A 38 7.38 -8.35 -9.72
C ALA A 38 8.58 -8.74 -8.84
N ARG A 39 8.34 -9.02 -7.55
CA ARG A 39 9.38 -9.49 -6.61
C ARG A 39 9.95 -10.84 -7.00
N GLU A 40 9.12 -11.77 -7.48
CA GLU A 40 9.59 -13.06 -7.98
C GLU A 40 10.53 -12.88 -9.19
N LYS A 41 10.20 -11.94 -10.09
CA LYS A 41 11.01 -11.66 -11.29
C LYS A 41 12.27 -10.83 -11.01
N SER A 42 12.31 -10.04 -9.94
CA SER A 42 13.42 -9.14 -9.67
C SER A 42 14.64 -9.83 -9.04
N ASP A 43 14.53 -11.11 -8.66
CA ASP A 43 15.62 -11.90 -8.06
C ASP A 43 16.34 -11.18 -6.90
N GLY A 44 15.55 -10.53 -6.04
CA GLY A 44 16.04 -9.75 -4.90
C GLY A 44 16.53 -8.35 -5.23
N GLN A 45 16.43 -7.89 -6.48
CA GLN A 45 16.65 -6.48 -6.82
C GLN A 45 15.45 -5.62 -6.39
N PRO A 46 15.70 -4.38 -5.91
CA PRO A 46 14.64 -3.43 -5.60
C PRO A 46 13.76 -3.13 -6.81
N LEU A 47 12.45 -3.00 -6.59
CA LEU A 47 11.51 -2.64 -7.65
C LEU A 47 11.53 -1.13 -7.91
N SER A 48 11.65 -0.72 -9.17
CA SER A 48 11.53 0.69 -9.55
C SER A 48 10.07 1.09 -9.71
N ARG A 49 9.69 2.24 -9.15
CA ARG A 49 8.38 2.88 -9.38
C ARG A 49 8.20 3.35 -10.82
N LYS A 50 9.29 3.61 -11.57
CA LYS A 50 9.22 4.02 -12.98
C LYS A 50 8.84 2.88 -13.92
N ASP A 51 9.16 1.65 -13.54
CA ASP A 51 8.83 0.46 -14.33
C ASP A 51 7.44 -0.10 -13.97
N MET A 52 6.72 0.54 -13.05
CA MET A 52 5.38 0.16 -12.65
C MET A 52 4.39 0.44 -13.78
N PRO A 53 3.63 -0.58 -14.24
CA PRO A 53 2.60 -0.37 -15.26
C PRO A 53 1.54 0.64 -14.81
N GLU A 54 0.98 1.40 -15.75
CA GLU A 54 0.08 2.51 -15.43
C GLU A 54 -1.14 2.10 -14.61
N ASN A 55 -1.75 0.95 -14.91
CA ASN A 55 -2.89 0.43 -14.15
C ASN A 55 -2.52 0.08 -12.70
N ILE A 56 -1.27 -0.35 -12.45
CA ILE A 56 -0.77 -0.65 -11.11
C ILE A 56 -0.46 0.63 -10.36
N ARG A 57 0.11 1.64 -11.04
CA ARG A 57 0.32 2.97 -10.46
C ARG A 57 -1.00 3.60 -10.03
N GLN A 58 -2.03 3.53 -10.86
CA GLN A 58 -3.37 4.02 -10.52
C GLN A 58 -3.97 3.27 -9.32
N ALA A 59 -3.82 1.94 -9.27
CA ALA A 59 -4.26 1.17 -8.12
C ALA A 59 -3.51 1.58 -6.84
N MET A 60 -2.19 1.80 -6.93
CA MET A 60 -1.38 2.29 -5.82
C MET A 60 -1.84 3.67 -5.34
N GLU A 61 -2.04 4.62 -6.26
CA GLU A 61 -2.52 5.98 -5.95
C GLU A 61 -3.89 5.94 -5.25
N LEU A 62 -4.83 5.12 -5.76
CA LEU A 62 -6.14 4.94 -5.15
C LEU A 62 -6.04 4.41 -3.71
N ILE A 63 -5.16 3.43 -3.47
CA ILE A 63 -4.91 2.93 -2.10
C ILE A 63 -4.34 4.04 -1.21
N LEU A 64 -3.34 4.78 -1.69
CA LEU A 64 -2.65 5.79 -0.89
C LEU A 64 -3.57 6.93 -0.45
N GLU A 65 -4.51 7.32 -1.31
CA GLU A 65 -5.48 8.39 -1.05
C GLU A 65 -6.72 7.93 -0.28
N ALA A 66 -7.03 6.63 -0.29
CA ALA A 66 -8.21 6.08 0.37
C ALA A 66 -8.16 6.27 1.90
N PRO A 67 -9.19 6.87 2.53
CA PRO A 67 -9.32 6.90 3.98
C PRO A 67 -9.44 5.49 4.55
N ILE A 68 -8.70 5.18 5.62
CA ILE A 68 -8.78 3.86 6.25
C ILE A 68 -10.01 3.82 7.16
N PRO A 69 -10.94 2.87 6.96
CA PRO A 69 -12.10 2.71 7.85
C PRO A 69 -11.67 2.49 9.30
N ASP A 70 -12.49 2.88 10.27
CA ASP A 70 -12.23 2.73 11.72
C ASP A 70 -11.07 3.59 12.28
N TYR A 71 -10.29 4.27 11.44
CA TYR A 71 -9.23 5.18 11.88
C TYR A 71 -9.71 6.65 11.91
N PRO A 72 -9.05 7.53 12.70
CA PRO A 72 -9.38 8.94 12.74
C PRO A 72 -9.32 9.62 11.37
N ASP A 73 -10.10 10.69 11.20
CA ASP A 73 -10.10 11.50 9.98
C ASP A 73 -8.69 11.94 9.58
N GLY A 74 -8.37 11.76 8.29
CA GLY A 74 -7.08 12.10 7.71
C GLY A 74 -6.05 10.96 7.66
N VAL A 75 -6.36 9.81 8.28
CA VAL A 75 -5.57 8.58 8.12
C VAL A 75 -5.97 7.89 6.82
N THR A 76 -5.00 7.66 5.95
CA THR A 76 -5.19 7.13 4.60
C THR A 76 -4.26 5.95 4.33
N GLY A 77 -4.43 5.26 3.21
CA GLY A 77 -3.57 4.11 2.88
C GLY A 77 -2.07 4.45 2.84
N LYS A 78 -1.67 5.71 2.60
CA LYS A 78 -0.27 6.17 2.73
C LYS A 78 0.32 5.96 4.13
N ASP A 79 -0.54 5.98 5.14
CA ASP A 79 -0.18 5.85 6.55
C ASP A 79 -0.21 4.38 6.98
N SER A 80 -0.66 3.45 6.12
CA SER A 80 -0.76 2.03 6.43
C SER A 80 0.61 1.36 6.53
N CYS A 81 0.75 0.40 7.45
CA CYS A 81 1.95 -0.45 7.53
C CYS A 81 2.33 -1.03 6.17
N TYR A 82 1.34 -1.53 5.45
CA TYR A 82 1.54 -2.20 4.16
C TYR A 82 2.20 -1.27 3.15
N MET A 83 1.60 -0.09 2.91
CA MET A 83 2.12 0.83 1.91
C MET A 83 3.42 1.50 2.34
N VAL A 84 3.60 1.83 3.63
CA VAL A 84 4.87 2.39 4.13
C VAL A 84 6.02 1.42 3.89
N LEU A 85 5.84 0.13 4.18
CA LEU A 85 6.87 -0.88 3.95
C LEU A 85 7.14 -1.11 2.47
N VAL A 86 6.10 -1.14 1.64
CA VAL A 86 6.28 -1.30 0.19
C VAL A 86 7.00 -0.10 -0.43
N MET A 87 6.62 1.12 -0.08
CA MET A 87 7.27 2.32 -0.58
C MET A 87 8.73 2.44 -0.13
N ALA A 88 9.06 1.96 1.08
CA ALA A 88 10.43 1.92 1.58
C ALA A 88 11.32 0.90 0.85
N ASP A 89 10.73 -0.14 0.28
CA ASP A 89 11.41 -1.22 -0.46
C ASP A 89 11.59 -0.89 -1.96
N MET A 90 10.88 0.13 -2.46
CA MET A 90 10.92 0.55 -3.86
C MET A 90 11.94 1.67 -4.09
N VAL A 91 12.51 1.71 -5.30
CA VAL A 91 13.39 2.77 -5.78
C VAL A 91 12.70 3.67 -6.81
N ASP A 92 13.20 4.89 -6.99
CA ASP A 92 12.76 5.80 -8.05
C ASP A 92 13.54 5.62 -9.35
#